data_AF-A0A4R6JSP0-F1
#
_entry.id   AF-A0A4R6JSP0-F1
#
_cell.length_a   1.000
_cell.length_b   1.000
_cell.length_c   1.000
_cell.angle_alpha   90.00
_cell.angle_beta   90.00
_cell.angle_gamma   90.00
#
_symmetry.space_group_name_H-M   'P 1'
#
loop_
_entity.id
_entity.type
_entity.pdbx_description
1 polymer ?
#
loop_
_entity_poly.entity_id
_entity_poly.type
_entity_poly.pdbx_seq_one_letter_code
_entity_poly.pdbx_strand_id
1 'polypeptide(L)'
;MTKLKPWLSLSGIGVFAVLLLAVAPLMLTDHWLNNLGKYCCWAIAAVGIGLAWGRGGMLVMGQGVFFALGAYAMAMHLTLETAGDRIPGFMVLYDPLAPLPVFWEPFRSAGFTLLAIVVLPVVLAGVLGYALFKRRVKGAYFAILSQALAVALATLISSTIRETGGDTGLSDFKYFFGFVLNDPANKQLVFLIAATLLIVCLLAVWQLYRSRFGELLVATRDAEERVRFLGYDPANVKLVAFVVAALMASIAGAMFVPIVGIITPAEIGAAASILMIAGVALGGRASLFGPALGAMAVGWGQSSLGSTWPDGWTYILGLLFIVVILFLPNGLSSLPARFAAMRRSPERQTVPAVAAAELEEVRA
;
A
#
# COMPACT_ATOMS: atom_id res chain seq x y z
N MET A 1 -19.71 5.37 14.09
CA MET A 1 -19.28 5.17 12.68
C MET A 1 -20.49 4.69 11.89
N THR A 2 -21.04 5.51 11.01
CA THR A 2 -22.21 5.15 10.21
C THR A 2 -21.89 3.89 9.38
N LYS A 3 -22.66 2.81 9.58
CA LYS A 3 -22.62 1.64 8.70
C LYS A 3 -23.06 2.13 7.31
N LEU A 4 -22.12 2.59 6.49
CA LEU A 4 -22.38 2.85 5.07
C LEU A 4 -23.05 1.59 4.52
N LYS A 5 -24.24 1.76 3.94
CA LYS A 5 -24.99 0.62 3.41
C LYS A 5 -24.08 -0.15 2.47
N PRO A 6 -24.09 -1.48 2.56
CA PRO A 6 -23.07 -2.29 1.95
C PRO A 6 -22.94 -2.08 0.43
N TRP A 7 -24.05 -1.75 -0.20
CA TRP A 7 -24.15 -1.48 -1.62
C TRP A 7 -23.40 -0.22 -2.07
N LEU A 8 -23.35 0.87 -1.27
CA LEU A 8 -22.66 2.10 -1.67
C LEU A 8 -21.14 1.93 -1.81
N SER A 9 -20.54 1.12 -0.93
CA SER A 9 -19.11 0.83 -1.02
C SER A 9 -18.76 -0.03 -2.23
N LEU A 10 -19.62 -0.99 -2.59
CA LEU A 10 -19.42 -1.83 -3.78
C LEU A 10 -19.61 -1.04 -5.06
N SER A 11 -20.64 -0.19 -5.13
CA SER A 11 -20.84 0.69 -6.28
C SER A 11 -19.66 1.64 -6.44
N GLY A 12 -19.09 2.14 -5.33
CA GLY A 12 -17.84 2.91 -5.37
C GLY A 12 -16.66 2.12 -5.96
N ILE A 13 -16.49 0.85 -5.59
CA ILE A 13 -15.42 0.00 -6.15
C ILE A 13 -15.70 -0.25 -7.64
N GLY A 14 -16.95 -0.52 -8.01
CA GLY A 14 -17.36 -0.72 -9.40
C GLY A 14 -17.08 0.50 -10.27
N VAL A 15 -17.45 1.70 -9.82
CA VAL A 15 -17.14 2.95 -10.54
C VAL A 15 -15.63 3.16 -10.63
N PHE A 16 -14.88 2.95 -9.54
CA PHE A 16 -13.43 3.06 -9.55
C PHE A 16 -12.77 2.06 -10.51
N ALA A 17 -13.30 0.83 -10.57
CA ALA A 17 -12.87 -0.20 -11.49
C ALA A 17 -13.14 0.17 -12.96
N VAL A 18 -14.32 0.70 -13.26
CA VAL A 18 -14.66 1.18 -14.62
C VAL A 18 -13.75 2.33 -15.03
N LEU A 19 -13.48 3.27 -14.12
CA LEU A 19 -12.58 4.39 -14.40
C LEU A 19 -11.15 3.91 -14.72
N LEU A 20 -10.62 2.96 -13.95
CA LEU A 20 -9.26 2.45 -14.17
C LEU A 20 -9.15 1.47 -15.34
N LEU A 21 -10.09 0.55 -15.49
CA LEU A 21 -9.96 -0.56 -16.46
C LEU A 21 -10.53 -0.23 -17.85
N ALA A 22 -11.54 0.65 -17.92
CA ALA A 22 -12.18 0.99 -19.20
C ALA A 22 -11.86 2.42 -19.62
N VAL A 23 -12.04 3.41 -18.75
CA VAL A 23 -11.89 4.82 -19.13
C VAL A 23 -10.43 5.21 -19.31
N ALA A 24 -9.55 4.86 -18.36
CA ALA A 24 -8.15 5.28 -18.41
C ALA A 24 -7.39 4.77 -19.67
N PRO A 25 -7.49 3.50 -20.09
CA PRO A 25 -6.80 3.03 -21.29
C PRO A 25 -7.34 3.64 -22.59
N LEU A 26 -8.60 4.08 -22.62
CA LEU A 26 -9.22 4.69 -23.80
C LEU A 26 -8.91 6.19 -23.93
N MET A 27 -8.61 6.87 -22.81
CA MET A 27 -8.45 8.32 -22.77
C MET A 27 -7.00 8.79 -22.58
N LEU A 28 -6.14 7.97 -21.96
CA LEU A 28 -4.78 8.36 -21.60
C LEU A 28 -3.75 7.89 -22.64
N THR A 29 -2.70 8.69 -22.80
CA THR A 29 -1.52 8.28 -23.57
C THR A 29 -0.67 7.29 -22.78
N ASP A 30 0.19 6.53 -23.46
CA ASP A 30 1.09 5.52 -22.85
C ASP A 30 1.88 6.06 -21.66
N HIS A 31 2.35 7.31 -21.74
CA HIS A 31 3.09 7.96 -20.66
C HIS A 31 2.24 8.11 -19.38
N TRP A 32 1.03 8.66 -19.52
CA TRP A 32 0.13 8.84 -18.39
C TRP A 32 -0.43 7.51 -17.87
N LEU A 33 -0.62 6.54 -18.77
CA LEU A 33 -1.03 5.18 -18.40
C LEU A 33 0.04 4.47 -17.56
N ASN A 34 1.31 4.60 -17.94
CA ASN A 34 2.44 4.05 -17.18
C ASN A 34 2.54 4.72 -15.78
N ASN A 35 2.47 6.06 -15.74
CA ASN A 35 2.43 6.80 -14.48
C ASN A 35 1.26 6.35 -13.58
N LEU A 36 0.07 6.18 -14.16
CA LEU A 36 -1.10 5.70 -13.42
C LEU A 36 -0.91 4.26 -12.91
N GLY A 37 -0.25 3.39 -13.67
CA GLY A 37 0.14 2.04 -13.25
C GLY A 37 1.08 2.07 -12.04
N LYS A 38 2.07 2.96 -12.06
CA LYS A 38 2.97 3.19 -10.92
C LYS A 38 2.19 3.66 -9.69
N TYR A 39 1.23 4.55 -9.87
CA TYR A 39 0.36 5.02 -8.78
C TYR A 39 -0.55 3.90 -8.25
N CYS A 40 -1.02 3.00 -9.10
CA CYS A 40 -1.76 1.81 -8.67
C CYS A 40 -0.92 0.91 -7.78
N CYS A 41 0.38 0.73 -8.08
CA CYS A 41 1.30 -0.04 -7.24
C CYS A 41 1.42 0.61 -5.85
N TRP A 42 1.69 1.93 -5.78
CA TRP A 42 1.72 2.64 -4.50
C TRP A 42 0.38 2.60 -3.76
N ALA A 43 -0.74 2.65 -4.49
CA ALA A 43 -2.07 2.49 -3.92
C ALA A 43 -2.28 1.10 -3.30
N ILE A 44 -1.83 0.02 -3.93
CA ILE A 44 -1.92 -1.34 -3.37
C ILE A 44 -1.18 -1.40 -2.02
N ALA A 45 0.05 -0.92 -1.97
CA ALA A 45 0.83 -0.87 -0.73
C ALA A 45 0.14 0.00 0.34
N ALA A 46 -0.39 1.15 -0.06
CA ALA A 46 -1.12 2.06 0.82
C ALA A 46 -2.41 1.45 1.37
N VAL A 47 -3.16 0.67 0.58
CA VAL A 47 -4.35 -0.06 1.06
C VAL A 47 -3.97 -1.06 2.15
N GLY A 48 -2.85 -1.78 1.99
CA GLY A 48 -2.30 -2.65 3.02
C GLY A 48 -1.92 -1.89 4.30
N ILE A 49 -1.23 -0.76 4.16
CA ILE A 49 -0.92 0.13 5.30
C ILE A 49 -2.21 0.65 5.96
N GLY A 50 -3.22 1.03 5.18
CA GLY A 50 -4.51 1.49 5.67
C GLY A 50 -5.25 0.44 6.49
N LEU A 51 -5.19 -0.83 6.10
CA LEU A 51 -5.71 -1.95 6.89
C LEU A 51 -5.01 -2.05 8.26
N ALA A 52 -3.67 -2.10 8.26
CA ALA A 52 -2.87 -2.28 9.47
C ALA A 52 -2.92 -1.05 10.40
N TRP A 53 -2.81 0.16 9.86
CA TRP A 53 -2.74 1.41 10.64
C TRP A 53 -4.11 2.04 10.90
N GLY A 54 -5.00 2.02 9.91
CA GLY A 54 -6.35 2.55 10.03
C GLY A 54 -7.19 1.77 11.02
N ARG A 55 -7.46 0.50 10.71
CA ARG A 55 -8.28 -0.37 11.55
C ARG A 55 -7.51 -1.14 12.61
N GLY A 56 -6.28 -1.58 12.31
CA GLY A 56 -5.43 -2.27 13.28
C GLY A 56 -4.71 -1.36 14.27
N GLY A 57 -4.61 -0.05 13.99
CA GLY A 57 -3.88 0.90 14.84
C GLY A 57 -2.38 0.71 14.89
N MET A 58 -1.81 -0.11 14.01
CA MET A 58 -0.39 -0.40 13.96
C MET A 58 0.25 0.44 12.86
N LEU A 59 1.08 1.40 13.25
CA LEU A 59 1.84 2.19 12.29
C LEU A 59 2.98 1.33 11.71
N VAL A 60 2.78 0.82 10.49
CA VAL A 60 3.70 -0.08 9.79
C VAL A 60 4.70 0.72 8.92
N MET A 61 5.75 1.28 9.53
CA MET A 61 6.79 2.05 8.83
C MET A 61 7.79 1.21 8.03
N GLY A 62 7.76 -0.12 8.14
CA GLY A 62 8.66 -1.02 7.43
C GLY A 62 8.10 -1.64 6.15
N GLN A 63 7.00 -1.15 5.58
CA GLN A 63 6.36 -1.81 4.42
C GLN A 63 7.25 -1.83 3.16
N GLY A 64 8.23 -0.93 3.07
CA GLY A 64 9.26 -0.98 2.02
C GLY A 64 10.02 -2.31 1.98
N VAL A 65 10.19 -3.01 3.11
CA VAL A 65 10.80 -4.36 3.16
C VAL A 65 10.01 -5.34 2.31
N PHE A 66 8.70 -5.40 2.51
CA PHE A 66 7.84 -6.39 1.84
C PHE A 66 7.61 -6.00 0.39
N PHE A 67 7.52 -4.69 0.11
CA PHE A 67 7.57 -4.16 -1.25
C PHE A 67 8.83 -4.62 -1.98
N ALA A 68 10.00 -4.50 -1.34
CA ALA A 68 11.27 -4.95 -1.90
C ALA A 68 11.28 -6.46 -2.18
N LEU A 69 10.77 -7.29 -1.27
CA LEU A 69 10.76 -8.75 -1.50
C LEU A 69 10.02 -9.11 -2.79
N GLY A 70 8.87 -8.49 -3.04
CA GLY A 70 8.12 -8.72 -4.28
C GLY A 70 8.80 -8.12 -5.50
N ALA A 71 9.33 -6.89 -5.35
CA ALA A 71 10.05 -6.20 -6.42
C ALA A 71 11.31 -6.97 -6.84
N TYR A 72 12.18 -7.36 -5.91
CA TYR A 72 13.38 -8.13 -6.22
C TYR A 72 13.06 -9.54 -6.73
N ALA A 73 12.03 -10.21 -6.22
CA ALA A 73 11.58 -11.49 -6.78
C ALA A 73 11.18 -11.35 -8.26
N MET A 74 10.38 -10.33 -8.59
CA MET A 74 10.02 -10.06 -9.99
C MET A 74 11.23 -9.62 -10.81
N ALA A 75 12.04 -8.69 -10.31
CA ALA A 75 13.21 -8.18 -11.01
C ALA A 75 14.21 -9.29 -11.33
N MET A 76 14.49 -10.21 -10.39
CA MET A 76 15.34 -11.38 -10.65
C MET A 76 14.78 -12.23 -11.81
N HIS A 77 13.47 -12.48 -11.84
CA HIS A 77 12.84 -13.20 -12.93
C HIS A 77 12.97 -12.48 -14.28
N LEU A 78 12.62 -11.20 -14.34
CA LEU A 78 12.64 -10.42 -15.58
C LEU A 78 14.08 -10.19 -16.09
N THR A 79 15.04 -10.05 -15.19
CA THR A 79 16.46 -9.97 -15.56
C THR A 79 16.95 -11.29 -16.15
N LEU A 80 16.60 -12.43 -15.57
CA LEU A 80 16.94 -13.75 -16.11
C LEU A 80 16.25 -14.01 -17.45
N GLU A 81 14.99 -13.62 -17.57
CA GLU A 81 14.23 -13.71 -18.82
C GLU A 81 14.88 -12.87 -19.93
N THR A 82 15.35 -11.66 -19.58
CA THR A 82 16.06 -10.78 -20.51
C THR A 82 17.45 -11.31 -20.88
N ALA A 83 18.14 -11.97 -19.96
CA ALA A 83 19.45 -12.57 -20.21
C ALA A 83 19.38 -13.91 -20.98
N GLY A 84 18.25 -14.62 -20.90
CA GLY A 84 18.08 -15.96 -21.44
C GLY A 84 18.96 -16.98 -20.71
N ASP A 85 19.69 -17.80 -21.47
CA ASP A 85 20.62 -18.79 -20.91
C ASP A 85 21.92 -18.18 -20.36
N ARG A 86 22.11 -16.87 -20.56
CA ARG A 86 23.32 -16.17 -20.13
C ARG A 86 23.17 -15.64 -18.71
N ILE A 87 24.31 -15.29 -18.12
CA ILE A 87 24.35 -14.57 -16.85
C ILE A 87 23.86 -13.12 -17.09
N PRO A 88 23.11 -12.52 -16.15
CA PRO A 88 22.70 -11.12 -16.24
C PRO A 88 23.86 -10.17 -16.56
N GLY A 89 23.61 -9.21 -17.46
CA GLY A 89 24.63 -8.28 -17.95
C GLY A 89 25.34 -7.51 -16.82
N PHE A 90 24.61 -7.10 -15.78
CA PHE A 90 25.21 -6.39 -14.64
C PHE A 90 26.21 -7.25 -13.86
N MET A 91 26.01 -8.56 -13.74
CA MET A 91 26.92 -9.45 -13.03
C MET A 91 28.21 -9.66 -13.83
N VAL A 92 28.10 -9.77 -15.16
CA VAL A 92 29.25 -9.89 -16.07
C VAL A 92 30.20 -8.69 -15.95
N LEU A 93 29.68 -7.50 -15.64
CA LEU A 93 30.50 -6.30 -15.45
C LEU A 93 31.44 -6.41 -14.24
N TYR A 94 31.07 -7.17 -13.21
CA TYR A 94 31.85 -7.31 -11.97
C TYR A 94 32.70 -8.59 -11.94
N ASP A 95 32.17 -9.70 -12.43
CA ASP A 95 32.89 -10.96 -12.51
C ASP A 95 32.42 -11.78 -13.75
N PRO A 96 33.15 -11.68 -14.87
CA PRO A 96 32.77 -12.33 -16.13
C PRO A 96 32.76 -13.86 -16.10
N LEU A 97 33.47 -14.48 -15.14
CA LEU A 97 33.65 -15.93 -15.07
C LEU A 97 32.84 -16.59 -13.94
N ALA A 98 32.21 -15.78 -13.08
CA ALA A 98 31.43 -16.30 -11.97
C ALA A 98 30.14 -17.00 -12.46
N PRO A 99 29.81 -18.20 -11.94
CA PRO A 99 28.53 -18.82 -12.23
C PRO A 99 27.38 -18.01 -11.61
N LEU A 100 26.17 -18.17 -12.16
CA LEU A 100 24.98 -17.56 -11.59
C LEU A 100 24.81 -18.04 -10.12
N PRO A 101 24.56 -17.13 -9.16
CA PRO A 101 24.34 -17.53 -7.77
C PRO A 101 23.17 -18.51 -7.66
N VAL A 102 23.34 -19.58 -6.87
CA VAL A 102 22.37 -20.70 -6.77
C VAL A 102 20.96 -20.23 -6.40
N PHE A 103 20.83 -19.15 -5.63
CA PHE A 103 19.55 -18.61 -5.21
C PHE A 103 18.77 -17.89 -6.33
N TRP A 104 19.43 -17.52 -7.44
CA TRP A 104 18.77 -16.94 -8.62
C TRP A 104 18.12 -18.00 -9.51
N GLU A 105 18.69 -19.21 -9.57
CA GLU A 105 18.26 -20.26 -10.50
C GLU A 105 16.76 -20.61 -10.40
N PRO A 106 16.14 -20.70 -9.21
CA PRO A 106 14.70 -20.93 -9.09
C PRO A 106 13.82 -19.86 -9.75
N PHE A 107 14.31 -18.61 -9.83
CA PHE A 107 13.58 -17.49 -10.43
C PHE A 107 13.54 -17.56 -11.96
N ARG A 108 14.17 -18.54 -12.61
CA ARG A 108 13.90 -18.82 -14.04
C ARG A 108 12.47 -19.29 -14.26
N SER A 109 11.88 -19.98 -13.29
CA SER A 109 10.50 -20.47 -13.39
C SER A 109 9.50 -19.39 -12.98
N ALA A 110 8.60 -19.04 -13.90
CA ALA A 110 7.50 -18.12 -13.65
C ALA A 110 6.63 -18.56 -12.44
N GLY A 111 6.35 -19.86 -12.32
CA GLY A 111 5.55 -20.40 -11.22
C GLY A 111 6.23 -20.25 -9.86
N PHE A 112 7.54 -20.47 -9.80
CA PHE A 112 8.32 -20.24 -8.58
C PHE A 112 8.32 -18.75 -8.20
N THR A 113 8.52 -17.85 -9.16
CA THR A 113 8.52 -16.40 -8.92
C THR A 113 7.19 -15.93 -8.35
N LEU A 114 6.06 -16.34 -8.93
CA LEU A 114 4.72 -15.99 -8.43
C LEU A 114 4.49 -16.54 -7.01
N LEU A 115 4.94 -17.76 -6.74
CA LEU A 115 4.86 -18.34 -5.41
C LEU A 115 5.76 -17.59 -4.42
N ALA A 116 6.97 -17.20 -4.82
CA ALA A 116 7.90 -16.46 -3.98
C ALA A 116 7.35 -15.07 -3.61
N ILE A 117 6.70 -14.37 -4.55
CA ILE A 117 6.02 -13.07 -4.31
C ILE A 117 4.95 -13.19 -3.22
N VAL A 118 4.30 -14.34 -3.08
CA VAL A 118 3.28 -14.55 -2.04
C VAL A 118 3.89 -15.11 -0.75
N VAL A 119 4.71 -16.14 -0.84
CA VAL A 119 5.19 -16.92 0.30
C VAL A 119 6.27 -16.17 1.08
N LEU A 120 7.25 -15.55 0.42
CA LEU A 120 8.35 -14.85 1.11
C LEU A 120 7.86 -13.74 2.06
N PRO A 121 7.00 -12.78 1.62
CA PRO A 121 6.52 -11.75 2.54
C PRO A 121 5.64 -12.32 3.64
N VAL A 122 4.83 -13.36 3.37
CA VAL A 122 3.96 -13.99 4.36
C VAL A 122 4.77 -14.68 5.45
N VAL A 123 5.81 -15.44 5.07
CA VAL A 123 6.70 -16.10 6.02
C VAL A 123 7.49 -15.07 6.83
N LEU A 124 8.12 -14.09 6.16
CA LEU A 124 8.92 -13.10 6.86
C LEU A 124 8.05 -12.22 7.80
N ALA A 125 6.91 -11.71 7.32
CA ALA A 125 5.99 -10.94 8.14
C ALA A 125 5.37 -11.79 9.26
N GLY A 126 5.13 -13.08 9.00
CA GLY A 126 4.64 -14.04 9.98
C GLY A 126 5.63 -14.24 11.13
N VAL A 127 6.89 -14.53 10.81
CA VAL A 127 7.96 -14.72 11.81
C VAL A 127 8.20 -13.43 12.61
N LEU A 128 8.40 -12.30 11.92
CA LEU A 128 8.68 -11.02 12.57
C LEU A 128 7.50 -10.52 13.39
N GLY A 129 6.30 -10.54 12.80
CA GLY A 129 5.08 -10.14 13.47
C GLY A 129 4.79 -11.01 14.68
N TYR A 130 4.99 -12.33 14.57
CA TYR A 130 4.81 -13.23 15.70
C TYR A 130 5.76 -12.86 16.85
N ALA A 131 7.05 -12.68 16.55
CA ALA A 131 8.05 -12.30 17.54
C ALA A 131 7.74 -10.94 18.20
N LEU A 132 7.30 -9.94 17.43
CA LEU A 132 7.00 -8.59 17.91
C LEU A 132 5.71 -8.54 18.74
N PHE A 133 4.62 -9.11 18.22
CA PHE A 133 3.30 -8.99 18.86
C PHE A 133 3.17 -9.91 20.07
N LYS A 134 3.81 -11.09 20.09
CA LYS A 134 3.83 -11.95 21.29
C LYS A 134 4.62 -11.32 22.44
N ARG A 135 5.66 -10.54 22.13
CA ARG A 135 6.40 -9.70 23.09
C ARG A 135 5.68 -8.40 23.46
N ARG A 136 4.46 -8.18 22.95
CA ARG A 136 3.60 -7.03 23.26
C ARG A 136 4.24 -5.68 22.91
N VAL A 137 5.01 -5.63 21.81
CA VAL A 137 5.51 -4.35 21.30
C VAL A 137 4.34 -3.51 20.80
N LYS A 138 4.25 -2.25 21.24
CA LYS A 138 3.13 -1.34 20.97
C LYS A 138 3.58 -0.03 20.34
N GLY A 139 2.68 0.56 19.56
CA GLY A 139 2.75 1.96 19.11
C GLY A 139 4.05 2.29 18.38
N ALA A 140 4.70 3.36 18.83
CA ALA A 140 5.92 3.89 18.20
C ALA A 140 7.07 2.87 18.16
N TYR A 141 7.23 2.02 19.18
CA TYR A 141 8.29 1.02 19.19
C TYR A 141 8.18 0.03 18.04
N PHE A 142 6.94 -0.39 17.70
CA PHE A 142 6.71 -1.25 16.55
C PHE A 142 7.07 -0.54 15.24
N ALA A 143 6.69 0.73 15.11
CA ALA A 143 7.03 1.54 13.93
C ALA A 143 8.56 1.66 13.77
N ILE A 144 9.27 2.03 14.83
CA ILE A 144 10.74 2.17 14.85
C ILE A 144 11.42 0.85 14.47
N LEU A 145 11.00 -0.27 15.06
CA LEU A 145 11.57 -1.59 14.73
C LEU A 145 11.31 -1.98 13.27
N SER A 146 10.11 -1.74 12.76
CA SER A 146 9.77 -2.02 11.35
C SER A 146 10.59 -1.17 10.38
N GLN A 147 10.83 0.10 10.73
CA GLN A 147 11.65 1.01 9.93
C GLN A 147 13.14 0.65 10.00
N ALA A 148 13.63 0.24 11.17
CA ALA A 148 15.00 -0.22 11.34
C ALA A 148 15.28 -1.45 10.46
N LEU A 149 14.31 -2.37 10.33
CA LEU A 149 14.41 -3.49 9.41
C LEU A 149 14.46 -3.04 7.94
N ALA A 150 13.65 -2.05 7.56
CA ALA A 150 13.68 -1.49 6.20
C ALA A 150 15.05 -0.89 5.86
N VAL A 151 15.62 -0.13 6.78
CA VAL A 151 16.97 0.44 6.62
C VAL A 151 18.01 -0.68 6.57
N ALA A 152 17.96 -1.65 7.48
CA ALA A 152 18.91 -2.77 7.49
C ALA A 152 18.89 -3.58 6.20
N LEU A 153 17.70 -3.88 5.65
CA LEU A 153 17.57 -4.59 4.39
C LEU A 153 18.05 -3.73 3.21
N ALA A 154 17.71 -2.43 3.18
CA ALA A 154 18.21 -1.53 2.15
C ALA A 154 19.74 -1.47 2.16
N THR A 155 20.37 -1.32 3.35
CA THR A 155 21.82 -1.34 3.50
C THR A 155 22.44 -2.67 3.06
N LEU A 156 21.82 -3.80 3.42
CA LEU A 156 22.29 -5.13 2.99
C LEU A 156 22.30 -5.26 1.47
N ILE A 157 21.23 -4.82 0.80
CA ILE A 157 21.13 -4.88 -0.66
C ILE A 157 22.13 -3.92 -1.29
N SER A 158 22.26 -2.69 -0.78
CA SER A 158 23.29 -1.73 -1.21
C SER A 158 24.71 -2.30 -1.11
N SER A 159 25.01 -3.07 -0.06
CA SER A 159 26.32 -3.72 0.10
C SER A 159 26.55 -4.94 -0.80
N THR A 160 25.49 -5.49 -1.41
CA THR A 160 25.52 -6.75 -2.18
C THR A 160 25.52 -6.45 -3.69
N ILE A 161 26.56 -5.75 -4.14
CA ILE A 161 26.62 -5.21 -5.52
C ILE A 161 26.66 -6.33 -6.57
N ARG A 162 27.44 -7.38 -6.33
CA ARG A 162 27.67 -8.44 -7.32
C ARG A 162 26.42 -9.28 -7.57
N GLU A 163 25.59 -9.44 -6.56
CA GLU A 163 24.48 -10.38 -6.56
C GLU A 163 23.13 -9.70 -6.76
N THR A 164 22.94 -8.44 -6.37
CA THR A 164 21.66 -7.73 -6.51
C THR A 164 21.76 -6.38 -7.24
N GLY A 165 22.95 -6.02 -7.73
CA GLY A 165 23.20 -4.73 -8.40
C GLY A 165 23.44 -3.56 -7.45
N GLY A 166 23.37 -3.78 -6.14
CA GLY A 166 23.67 -2.76 -5.12
C GLY A 166 22.86 -1.48 -5.28
N ASP A 167 23.54 -0.33 -5.13
CA ASP A 167 22.92 0.99 -5.32
C ASP A 167 22.52 1.30 -6.78
N THR A 168 23.10 0.60 -7.77
CA THR A 168 22.68 0.69 -9.17
C THR A 168 21.31 0.06 -9.40
N GLY A 169 20.99 -0.96 -8.59
CA GLY A 169 19.74 -1.71 -8.69
C GLY A 169 19.64 -2.60 -9.93
N LEU A 170 18.44 -3.12 -10.16
CA LEU A 170 18.13 -4.00 -11.29
C LEU A 170 17.26 -3.24 -12.30
N SER A 171 17.65 -3.25 -13.57
CA SER A 171 17.01 -2.53 -14.67
C SER A 171 17.18 -3.25 -16.02
N ASP A 172 16.83 -2.57 -17.12
CA ASP A 172 16.84 -3.09 -18.50
C ASP A 172 15.95 -4.34 -18.71
N PHE A 173 14.77 -4.35 -18.10
CA PHE A 173 13.80 -5.43 -18.30
C PHE A 173 13.15 -5.32 -19.69
N LYS A 174 13.34 -6.35 -20.53
CA LYS A 174 12.82 -6.35 -21.92
C LYS A 174 11.57 -7.19 -22.10
N TYR A 175 11.40 -8.19 -21.25
CA TYR A 175 10.29 -9.14 -21.31
C TYR A 175 9.52 -9.15 -19.98
N PHE A 176 8.27 -9.60 -20.04
CA PHE A 176 7.42 -9.91 -18.91
C PHE A 176 6.61 -11.16 -19.22
N PHE A 177 7.04 -12.31 -18.69
CA PHE A 177 6.37 -13.61 -18.90
C PHE A 177 6.13 -13.95 -20.39
N GLY A 178 7.13 -13.71 -21.22
CA GLY A 178 7.16 -13.95 -22.66
C GLY A 178 6.74 -12.74 -23.51
N PHE A 179 6.21 -11.68 -22.90
CA PHE A 179 5.72 -10.49 -23.61
C PHE A 179 6.78 -9.39 -23.67
N VAL A 180 6.97 -8.78 -24.84
CA VAL A 180 7.95 -7.70 -25.03
C VAL A 180 7.43 -6.39 -24.41
N LEU A 181 8.13 -5.89 -23.39
CA LEU A 181 7.68 -4.74 -22.59
C LEU A 181 7.64 -3.42 -23.36
N ASN A 182 8.38 -3.30 -24.46
CA ASN A 182 8.42 -2.07 -25.23
C ASN A 182 7.15 -1.86 -26.10
N ASP A 183 6.43 -2.93 -26.41
CA ASP A 183 5.19 -2.89 -27.19
C ASP A 183 4.09 -2.12 -26.42
N PRO A 184 3.46 -1.09 -27.01
CA PRO A 184 2.34 -0.37 -26.40
C PRO A 184 1.23 -1.29 -25.87
N ALA A 185 0.89 -2.37 -26.60
CA ALA A 185 -0.14 -3.30 -26.16
C ALA A 185 0.23 -4.02 -24.85
N ASN A 186 1.51 -4.39 -24.69
CA ASN A 186 2.00 -5.05 -23.49
C ASN A 186 2.13 -4.08 -22.32
N LYS A 187 2.49 -2.81 -22.56
CA LYS A 187 2.46 -1.76 -21.53
C LYS A 187 1.04 -1.55 -20.98
N GLN A 188 0.06 -1.51 -21.87
CA GLN A 188 -1.35 -1.44 -21.48
C GLN A 188 -1.79 -2.69 -20.70
N LEU A 189 -1.36 -3.89 -21.12
CA LEU A 189 -1.64 -5.13 -20.40
C LEU A 189 -1.08 -5.13 -18.98
N VAL A 190 0.17 -4.71 -18.79
CA VAL A 190 0.79 -4.61 -17.45
C VAL A 190 0.04 -3.60 -16.57
N PHE A 191 -0.36 -2.47 -17.13
CA PHE A 191 -1.23 -1.50 -16.44
C PHE A 191 -2.56 -2.14 -16.00
N LEU A 192 -3.24 -2.86 -16.90
CA LEU A 192 -4.51 -3.52 -16.60
C LEU A 192 -4.38 -4.56 -15.49
N ILE A 193 -3.27 -5.30 -15.46
CA ILE A 193 -2.96 -6.24 -14.37
C ILE A 193 -2.81 -5.49 -13.04
N ALA A 194 -2.01 -4.42 -13.00
CA ALA A 194 -1.81 -3.63 -11.78
C ALA A 194 -3.11 -2.99 -11.28
N ALA A 195 -3.92 -2.42 -12.19
CA ALA A 195 -5.23 -1.86 -11.86
C ALA A 195 -6.20 -2.93 -11.32
N THR A 196 -6.21 -4.13 -11.94
CA THR A 196 -7.03 -5.25 -11.49
C THR A 196 -6.61 -5.73 -10.11
N LEU A 197 -5.30 -5.85 -9.85
CA LEU A 197 -4.77 -6.22 -8.54
C LEU A 197 -5.13 -5.19 -7.46
N LEU A 198 -5.13 -3.89 -7.78
CA LEU A 198 -5.62 -2.85 -6.88
C LEU A 198 -7.10 -3.03 -6.53
N ILE A 199 -7.95 -3.34 -7.51
CA ILE A 199 -9.37 -3.58 -7.29
C ILE A 199 -9.58 -4.83 -6.42
N VAL A 200 -8.87 -5.92 -6.71
CA VAL A 200 -8.90 -7.16 -5.91
C VAL A 200 -8.47 -6.87 -4.47
N CYS A 201 -7.42 -6.09 -4.28
CA CYS A 201 -6.94 -5.63 -2.97
C CYS A 201 -7.99 -4.81 -2.20
N LEU A 202 -8.68 -3.89 -2.89
CA LEU A 202 -9.78 -3.12 -2.31
C LEU A 202 -10.97 -4.01 -1.92
N LEU A 203 -11.32 -4.98 -2.76
CA LEU A 203 -12.37 -5.96 -2.48
C LEU A 203 -12.01 -6.87 -1.30
N ALA A 204 -10.76 -7.30 -1.20
CA ALA A 204 -10.27 -8.10 -0.09
C ALA A 204 -10.35 -7.32 1.24
N VAL A 205 -9.87 -6.07 1.27
CA VAL A 205 -9.97 -5.22 2.47
C VAL A 205 -11.42 -4.89 2.80
N TRP A 206 -12.24 -4.63 1.79
CA TRP A 206 -13.68 -4.42 1.95
C TRP A 206 -14.37 -5.63 2.62
N GLN A 207 -14.03 -6.85 2.20
CA GLN A 207 -14.57 -8.08 2.77
C GLN A 207 -14.08 -8.27 4.21
N LEU A 208 -12.77 -8.05 4.45
CA LEU A 208 -12.19 -8.09 5.80
C LEU A 208 -12.88 -7.10 6.74
N TYR A 209 -13.18 -5.89 6.26
CA TYR A 209 -13.84 -4.84 7.03
C TYR A 209 -15.25 -5.19 7.51
N ARG A 210 -15.90 -6.19 6.91
CA ARG A 210 -17.24 -6.66 7.28
C ARG A 210 -17.26 -8.00 7.98
N SER A 211 -16.16 -8.73 7.89
CA SER A 211 -16.00 -9.98 8.61
C SER A 211 -15.91 -9.73 10.12
N ARG A 212 -16.15 -10.79 10.91
CA ARG A 212 -15.94 -10.79 12.36
C ARG A 212 -14.49 -10.42 12.73
N PHE A 213 -13.53 -10.76 11.86
CA PHE A 213 -12.13 -10.36 12.02
C PHE A 213 -11.96 -8.84 11.97
N GLY A 214 -12.65 -8.15 11.06
CA GLY A 214 -12.60 -6.69 10.95
C GLY A 214 -13.13 -5.97 12.18
N GLU A 215 -14.20 -6.49 12.80
CA GLU A 215 -14.74 -5.98 14.07
C GLU A 215 -13.77 -6.24 15.23
N LEU A 216 -13.21 -7.46 15.30
CA LEU A 216 -12.23 -7.83 16.30
C LEU A 216 -10.92 -7.01 16.19
N LEU A 217 -10.50 -6.68 14.97
CA LEU A 217 -9.33 -5.84 14.70
C LEU A 217 -9.52 -4.42 15.25
N VAL A 218 -10.71 -3.83 15.05
CA VAL A 218 -11.06 -2.51 15.61
C VAL A 218 -11.15 -2.58 17.13
N ALA A 219 -11.79 -3.61 17.69
CA ALA A 219 -11.83 -3.80 19.14
C ALA A 219 -10.42 -3.95 19.74
N THR A 220 -9.53 -4.67 19.05
CA THR A 220 -8.12 -4.86 19.43
C THR A 220 -7.34 -3.55 19.41
N ARG A 221 -7.61 -2.69 18.42
CA ARG A 221 -7.02 -1.34 18.35
C ARG A 221 -7.48 -0.47 19.51
N ASP A 222 -8.79 -0.45 19.78
CA ASP A 222 -9.39 0.50 20.72
C ASP A 222 -9.16 0.10 22.18
N ALA A 223 -9.25 -1.21 22.50
CA ALA A 223 -9.08 -1.71 23.85
C ALA A 223 -8.51 -3.14 23.88
N GLU A 224 -7.20 -3.26 23.64
CA GLU A 224 -6.48 -4.54 23.58
C GLU A 224 -6.68 -5.41 24.84
N GLU A 225 -6.68 -4.80 26.03
CA GLU A 225 -6.85 -5.52 27.29
C GLU A 225 -8.27 -6.09 27.45
N ARG A 226 -9.30 -5.35 27.00
CA ARG A 226 -10.70 -5.83 27.03
C ARG A 226 -10.90 -7.02 26.11
N VAL A 227 -10.30 -7.00 24.92
CA VAL A 227 -10.34 -8.13 23.98
C VAL A 227 -9.69 -9.38 24.60
N ARG A 228 -8.63 -9.19 25.39
CA ARG A 228 -7.97 -10.27 26.12
C ARG A 228 -8.84 -10.85 27.24
N PHE A 229 -9.56 -10.02 27.99
CA PHE A 229 -10.53 -10.48 28.98
C PHE A 229 -11.70 -11.26 28.36
N LEU A 230 -12.03 -10.98 27.09
CA LEU A 230 -13.02 -11.73 26.32
C LEU A 230 -12.48 -13.06 25.75
N GLY A 231 -11.22 -13.43 26.06
CA GLY A 231 -10.61 -14.70 25.67
C GLY A 231 -9.94 -14.72 24.29
N TYR A 232 -9.90 -13.60 23.57
CA TYR A 232 -9.19 -13.50 22.29
C TYR A 232 -7.72 -13.12 22.51
N ASP A 233 -6.81 -13.63 21.68
CA ASP A 233 -5.40 -13.19 21.67
C ASP A 233 -5.21 -12.00 20.69
N PRO A 234 -5.02 -10.76 21.20
CA PRO A 234 -4.88 -9.60 20.34
C PRO A 234 -3.61 -9.63 19.47
N ALA A 235 -2.58 -10.38 19.89
CA ALA A 235 -1.34 -10.52 19.13
C ALA A 235 -1.58 -11.23 17.80
N ASN A 236 -2.38 -12.30 17.81
CA ASN A 236 -2.72 -13.05 16.59
C ASN A 236 -3.57 -12.20 15.62
N VAL A 237 -4.48 -11.38 16.16
CA VAL A 237 -5.32 -10.48 15.35
C VAL A 237 -4.46 -9.45 14.61
N LYS A 238 -3.50 -8.84 15.34
CA LYS A 238 -2.52 -7.90 14.80
C LYS A 238 -1.59 -8.56 13.78
N LEU A 239 -1.14 -9.79 14.06
CA LEU A 239 -0.29 -10.57 13.18
C LEU A 239 -0.93 -10.80 11.82
N VAL A 240 -2.18 -11.25 11.77
CA VAL A 240 -2.89 -11.50 10.50
C VAL A 240 -3.02 -10.20 9.70
N ALA A 241 -3.39 -9.09 10.34
CA ALA A 241 -3.50 -7.80 9.65
C ALA A 241 -2.14 -7.31 9.11
N PHE A 242 -1.05 -7.55 9.83
CA PHE A 242 0.30 -7.21 9.40
C PHE A 242 0.76 -8.08 8.21
N VAL A 243 0.51 -9.38 8.25
CA VAL A 243 0.83 -10.32 7.17
C VAL A 243 0.07 -9.98 5.89
N VAL A 244 -1.23 -9.65 6.00
CA VAL A 244 -2.03 -9.21 4.84
C VAL A 244 -1.47 -7.91 4.26
N ALA A 245 -1.10 -6.94 5.11
CA ALA A 245 -0.50 -5.70 4.65
C ALA A 245 0.84 -5.93 3.92
N ALA A 246 1.68 -6.82 4.45
CA ALA A 246 2.95 -7.22 3.85
C ALA A 246 2.77 -7.90 2.50
N LEU A 247 1.79 -8.80 2.37
CA LEU A 247 1.45 -9.45 1.10
C LEU A 247 1.03 -8.43 0.04
N MET A 248 0.18 -7.46 0.41
CA MET A 248 -0.23 -6.39 -0.50
C MET A 248 0.96 -5.53 -0.93
N ALA A 249 1.83 -5.15 0.01
CA ALA A 249 3.05 -4.42 -0.32
C ALA A 249 3.96 -5.22 -1.28
N SER A 250 4.09 -6.52 -1.11
CA SER A 250 4.87 -7.37 -2.02
C SER A 250 4.29 -7.46 -3.42
N ILE A 251 2.96 -7.66 -3.55
CA ILE A 251 2.26 -7.63 -4.85
C ILE A 251 2.47 -6.27 -5.53
N ALA A 252 2.40 -5.17 -4.77
CA ALA A 252 2.68 -3.84 -5.28
C ALA A 252 4.10 -3.71 -5.82
N GLY A 253 5.10 -4.20 -5.09
CA GLY A 253 6.50 -4.18 -5.51
C GLY A 253 6.75 -5.03 -6.75
N ALA A 254 6.17 -6.22 -6.81
CA ALA A 254 6.29 -7.09 -7.97
C ALA A 254 5.74 -6.44 -9.25
N MET A 255 4.61 -5.73 -9.17
CA MET A 255 4.06 -5.00 -10.32
C MET A 255 4.76 -3.68 -10.62
N PHE A 256 5.41 -3.07 -9.63
CA PHE A 256 6.16 -1.83 -9.83
C PHE A 256 7.32 -2.01 -10.82
N VAL A 257 8.00 -3.16 -10.77
CA VAL A 257 9.19 -3.44 -11.58
C VAL A 257 8.94 -3.38 -13.09
N PRO A 258 7.99 -4.13 -13.68
CA PRO A 258 7.73 -4.07 -15.12
C PRO A 258 7.15 -2.73 -15.59
N ILE A 259 6.59 -1.92 -14.68
CA ILE A 259 6.00 -0.61 -14.99
C ILE A 259 7.08 0.47 -15.03
N VAL A 260 7.87 0.55 -13.95
CA VAL A 260 8.88 1.60 -13.75
C VAL A 260 10.20 1.27 -14.47
N GLY A 261 10.49 -0.01 -14.69
CA GLY A 261 11.67 -0.45 -15.45
C GLY A 261 12.96 -0.51 -14.63
N ILE A 262 12.91 -0.18 -13.33
CA ILE A 262 14.04 -0.23 -12.42
C ILE A 262 13.58 -0.41 -10.97
N ILE A 263 14.38 -1.14 -10.17
CA ILE A 263 14.26 -1.19 -8.71
C ILE A 263 15.61 -0.95 -8.06
N THR A 264 15.65 -0.07 -7.06
CA THR A 264 16.86 0.26 -6.29
C THR A 264 16.60 0.17 -4.77
N PRO A 265 17.65 0.08 -3.93
CA PRO A 265 17.49 0.08 -2.46
C PRO A 265 16.77 1.30 -1.89
N ALA A 266 16.77 2.43 -2.62
CA ALA A 266 16.08 3.66 -2.20
C ALA A 266 14.56 3.48 -2.05
N GLU A 267 13.95 2.61 -2.85
CA GLU A 267 12.51 2.29 -2.81
C GLU A 267 12.12 1.39 -1.61
N ILE A 268 13.11 0.83 -0.92
CA ILE A 268 12.94 -0.01 0.28
C ILE A 268 13.01 0.83 1.55
N GLY A 269 13.89 1.84 1.54
CA GLY A 269 14.34 2.56 2.71
C GLY A 269 13.26 3.38 3.43
N ALA A 270 13.69 4.04 4.50
CA ALA A 270 12.81 4.85 5.35
C ALA A 270 12.07 5.94 4.58
N ALA A 271 12.73 6.61 3.63
CA ALA A 271 12.13 7.70 2.85
C ALA A 271 10.92 7.22 2.04
N ALA A 272 11.07 6.12 1.28
CA ALA A 272 9.98 5.53 0.51
C ALA A 272 8.81 5.08 1.40
N SER A 273 9.12 4.45 2.54
CA SER A 273 8.08 4.02 3.49
C SER A 273 7.31 5.20 4.11
N ILE A 274 7.99 6.33 4.37
CA ILE A 274 7.36 7.57 4.83
C ILE A 274 6.42 8.13 3.75
N LEU A 275 6.81 8.11 2.47
CA LEU A 275 5.96 8.56 1.36
C LEU A 275 4.68 7.72 1.27
N MET A 276 4.78 6.40 1.41
CA MET A 276 3.61 5.52 1.40
C MET A 276 2.65 5.85 2.56
N ILE A 277 3.18 6.08 3.76
CA ILE A 277 2.39 6.49 4.93
C ILE A 277 1.80 7.89 4.75
N ALA A 278 2.54 8.80 4.13
CA ALA A 278 2.07 10.14 3.82
C ALA A 278 0.84 10.09 2.92
N GLY A 279 0.86 9.26 1.87
CA GLY A 279 -0.31 9.00 1.03
C GLY A 279 -1.51 8.46 1.81
N VAL A 280 -1.28 7.52 2.73
CA VAL A 280 -2.34 6.94 3.57
C VAL A 280 -2.95 7.98 4.52
N ALA A 281 -2.10 8.78 5.16
CA ALA A 281 -2.55 9.85 6.05
C ALA A 281 -3.32 10.93 5.28
N LEU A 282 -2.80 11.34 4.12
CA LEU A 282 -3.41 12.33 3.25
C LEU A 282 -4.81 11.90 2.80
N GLY A 283 -4.93 10.69 2.28
CA GLY A 283 -6.21 10.17 1.80
C GLY A 283 -7.18 9.79 2.93
N GLY A 284 -6.65 9.45 4.10
CA GLY A 284 -7.40 9.12 5.31
C GLY A 284 -7.35 7.64 5.65
N ARG A 285 -6.57 7.30 6.69
CA ARG A 285 -6.30 5.91 7.11
C ARG A 285 -7.55 5.09 7.47
N ALA A 286 -8.63 5.73 7.93
CA ALA A 286 -9.84 5.04 8.39
C ALA A 286 -10.85 4.75 7.27
N SER A 287 -10.59 5.22 6.05
CA SER A 287 -11.45 5.03 4.87
C SER A 287 -11.03 3.80 4.07
N LEU A 288 -11.96 3.24 3.30
CA LEU A 288 -11.69 2.14 2.37
C LEU A 288 -10.89 2.64 1.16
N PHE A 289 -11.31 3.74 0.53
CA PHE A 289 -10.66 4.32 -0.64
C PHE A 289 -9.60 5.36 -0.31
N GLY A 290 -9.65 5.92 0.90
CA GLY A 290 -8.72 6.97 1.35
C GLY A 290 -7.27 6.61 1.06
N PRO A 291 -6.76 5.47 1.56
CA PRO A 291 -5.37 5.08 1.35
C PRO A 291 -4.96 4.98 -0.13
N ALA A 292 -5.81 4.36 -0.96
CA ALA A 292 -5.55 4.22 -2.40
C ALA A 292 -5.49 5.58 -3.09
N LEU A 293 -6.54 6.40 -2.94
CA LEU A 293 -6.63 7.71 -3.59
C LEU A 293 -5.55 8.67 -3.08
N GLY A 294 -5.23 8.63 -1.80
CA GLY A 294 -4.18 9.45 -1.21
C GLY A 294 -2.79 9.09 -1.75
N ALA A 295 -2.47 7.81 -1.89
CA ALA A 295 -1.22 7.37 -2.51
C ALA A 295 -1.15 7.72 -3.99
N MET A 296 -2.25 7.60 -4.73
CA MET A 296 -2.32 8.05 -6.13
C MET A 296 -2.13 9.56 -6.26
N ALA A 297 -2.72 10.36 -5.36
CA ALA A 297 -2.56 11.81 -5.35
C ALA A 297 -1.12 12.22 -5.03
N VAL A 298 -0.49 11.60 -4.04
CA VAL A 298 0.93 11.80 -3.73
C VAL A 298 1.79 11.43 -4.92
N GLY A 299 1.50 10.30 -5.58
CA GLY A 299 2.29 9.87 -6.72
C GLY A 299 2.14 10.78 -7.93
N TRP A 300 0.91 11.22 -8.23
CA TRP A 300 0.64 12.18 -9.29
C TRP A 300 1.36 13.50 -9.06
N GLY A 301 1.32 14.02 -7.83
CA GLY A 301 2.03 15.24 -7.51
C GLY A 301 3.55 15.05 -7.58
N GLN A 302 4.08 13.89 -7.18
CA GLN A 302 5.50 13.59 -7.29
C GLN A 302 5.96 13.59 -8.75
N SER A 303 5.21 12.97 -9.66
CA SER A 303 5.57 13.00 -11.09
C SER A 303 5.38 14.37 -11.72
N SER A 304 4.33 15.11 -11.35
CA SER A 304 3.98 16.37 -12.03
C SER A 304 4.80 17.56 -11.53
N LEU A 305 4.94 17.71 -10.21
CA LEU A 305 5.70 18.80 -9.61
C LEU A 305 7.18 18.44 -9.46
N GLY A 306 7.50 17.17 -9.20
CA GLY A 306 8.89 16.73 -9.06
C GLY A 306 9.70 16.85 -10.35
N SER A 307 9.07 16.83 -11.53
CA SER A 307 9.74 17.10 -12.81
C SER A 307 10.10 18.58 -12.99
N THR A 308 9.33 19.48 -12.36
CA THR A 308 9.46 20.93 -12.53
C THR A 308 10.34 21.54 -11.44
N TRP A 309 10.20 21.06 -10.20
CA TRP A 309 10.98 21.52 -9.05
C TRP A 309 11.31 20.38 -8.07
N PRO A 310 12.34 19.57 -8.37
CA PRO A 310 12.67 18.35 -7.61
C PRO A 310 12.87 18.58 -6.11
N ASP A 311 13.66 19.59 -5.75
CA ASP A 311 13.97 19.90 -4.34
C ASP A 311 12.76 20.45 -3.59
N GLY A 312 11.90 21.21 -4.28
CA GLY A 312 10.72 21.87 -3.73
C GLY A 312 9.57 20.92 -3.40
N TRP A 313 9.39 19.84 -4.18
CA TRP A 313 8.27 18.92 -4.02
C TRP A 313 8.19 18.29 -2.62
N THR A 314 9.32 17.92 -2.03
CA THR A 314 9.35 17.31 -0.69
C THR A 314 8.86 18.28 0.38
N TYR A 315 9.17 19.58 0.24
CA TYR A 315 8.64 20.63 1.12
C TYR A 315 7.13 20.81 0.94
N ILE A 316 6.65 20.81 -0.30
CA ILE A 316 5.21 20.89 -0.61
C ILE A 316 4.47 19.70 -0.01
N LEU A 317 5.03 18.49 -0.15
CA LEU A 317 4.45 17.28 0.42
C LEU A 317 4.41 17.35 1.95
N GLY A 318 5.49 17.78 2.59
CA GLY A 318 5.55 17.96 4.05
C GLY A 318 4.53 18.99 4.55
N LEU A 319 4.42 20.12 3.87
CA LEU A 319 3.42 21.15 4.17
C LEU A 319 1.99 20.62 4.01
N LEU A 320 1.71 19.95 2.89
CA LEU A 320 0.41 19.33 2.61
C LEU A 320 0.04 18.31 3.69
N PHE A 321 1.01 17.49 4.11
CA PHE A 321 0.82 16.50 5.16
C PHE A 321 0.49 17.17 6.51
N ILE A 322 1.20 18.23 6.90
CA ILE A 322 0.90 19.01 8.11
C ILE A 322 -0.51 19.61 8.03
N VAL A 323 -0.85 20.27 6.92
CA VAL A 323 -2.16 20.89 6.71
C VAL A 323 -3.27 19.85 6.80
N VAL A 324 -3.14 18.71 6.13
CA VAL A 324 -4.19 17.68 6.17
C VAL A 324 -4.34 17.09 7.56
N ILE A 325 -3.25 16.86 8.30
CA ILE A 325 -3.37 16.34 9.67
C ILE A 325 -4.00 17.36 10.62
N LEU A 326 -3.67 18.65 10.50
CA LEU A 326 -4.20 19.70 11.37
C LEU A 326 -5.68 20.00 11.09
N PHE A 327 -6.06 20.13 9.82
CA PHE A 327 -7.40 20.62 9.44
C PHE A 327 -8.38 19.50 9.04
N LEU A 328 -7.85 18.32 8.65
CA LEU A 328 -8.59 17.16 8.15
C LEU A 328 -8.13 15.87 8.86
N PRO A 329 -8.41 15.70 10.17
CA PRO A 329 -7.91 14.55 10.96
C PRO A 329 -8.38 13.17 10.48
N ASN A 330 -9.36 13.12 9.58
CA ASN A 330 -9.84 11.91 8.91
C ASN A 330 -9.33 11.77 7.45
N GLY A 331 -8.40 12.65 7.03
CA GLY A 331 -7.90 12.79 5.66
C GLY A 331 -8.92 13.34 4.67
N LEU A 332 -8.52 13.40 3.39
CA LEU A 332 -9.34 13.89 2.27
C LEU A 332 -10.65 13.12 2.09
N SER A 333 -10.69 11.84 2.50
CA SER A 333 -11.91 11.02 2.45
C SER A 333 -13.07 11.54 3.33
N SER A 334 -12.83 12.50 4.22
CA SER A 334 -13.86 13.13 5.06
C SER A 334 -14.59 14.31 4.41
N LEU A 335 -14.08 14.83 3.29
CA LEU A 335 -14.65 16.00 2.59
C LEU A 335 -16.11 15.79 2.15
N PRO A 336 -16.50 14.67 1.50
CA PRO A 336 -17.88 14.50 1.02
C PRO A 336 -18.91 14.54 2.16
N ALA A 337 -18.57 13.95 3.32
CA ALA A 337 -19.45 13.95 4.49
C ALA A 337 -19.55 15.35 5.14
N ARG A 338 -18.45 16.12 5.19
CA ARG A 338 -18.45 17.50 5.69
C ARG A 338 -19.24 18.44 4.78
N PHE A 339 -19.10 18.33 3.47
CA PHE A 339 -19.89 19.11 2.50
C PHE A 339 -21.38 18.74 2.53
N ALA A 340 -21.72 17.47 2.70
CA ALA A 340 -23.11 17.04 2.88
C ALA A 340 -23.71 17.53 4.21
N ALA A 341 -22.91 17.59 5.28
CA ALA A 341 -23.33 18.14 6.57
C ALA A 341 -23.52 19.66 6.52
N MET A 342 -22.69 20.40 5.77
CA MET A 342 -22.89 21.84 5.53
C MET A 342 -24.09 22.14 4.62
N ARG A 343 -24.39 21.27 3.65
CA ARG A 343 -25.57 21.40 2.76
C ARG A 343 -26.88 21.02 3.45
N ARG A 344 -26.83 20.23 4.52
CA ARG A 344 -27.96 20.08 5.44
C ARG A 344 -27.93 21.28 6.38
N SER A 345 -28.50 22.40 5.94
CA SER A 345 -28.90 23.47 6.86
C SER A 345 -29.63 22.86 8.05
N PRO A 346 -29.48 23.41 9.27
CA PRO A 346 -30.22 22.97 10.44
C PRO A 346 -31.70 23.28 10.21
N GLU A 347 -32.41 22.37 9.56
CA GLU A 347 -33.85 22.35 9.55
C GLU A 347 -34.27 22.08 10.99
N ARG A 348 -34.58 23.18 11.68
CA ARG A 348 -35.25 23.30 12.98
C ARG A 348 -35.37 21.95 13.70
N GLN A 349 -34.44 21.72 14.64
CA GLN A 349 -34.84 21.07 15.88
C GLN A 349 -35.87 22.00 16.55
N THR A 350 -37.11 21.95 16.05
CA THR A 350 -38.27 22.28 16.88
C THR A 350 -38.24 21.21 17.95
N VAL A 351 -37.69 21.57 19.09
CA VAL A 351 -38.02 20.90 20.35
C VAL A 351 -39.55 20.77 20.35
N PRO A 352 -40.13 19.56 20.44
CA PRO A 352 -41.57 19.45 20.57
C PRO A 352 -41.96 20.27 21.80
N ALA A 353 -42.76 21.31 21.60
CA ALA A 353 -43.29 22.18 22.64
C ALA A 353 -44.36 21.45 23.50
N VAL A 354 -44.13 20.18 23.81
CA VAL A 354 -44.98 19.36 24.67
C VAL A 354 -44.46 19.38 26.11
N ALA A 355 -43.16 19.66 26.34
CA ALA A 355 -42.58 19.71 27.69
C ALA A 355 -42.80 21.03 28.45
N ALA A 356 -43.43 22.04 27.84
CA ALA A 356 -43.70 23.32 28.49
C ALA A 356 -45.11 23.40 29.14
N ALA A 357 -46.04 22.52 28.77
CA ALA A 357 -47.40 22.53 29.31
C ALA A 357 -47.56 21.70 30.60
N GLU A 358 -46.72 20.69 30.83
CA GLU A 358 -46.81 19.84 32.05
C GLU A 358 -46.17 20.46 33.30
N LEU A 359 -45.47 21.60 33.18
CA LEU A 359 -44.84 22.27 34.33
C LEU A 359 -45.70 23.38 34.94
N GLU A 360 -46.81 23.77 34.31
CA GLU A 360 -47.78 24.71 34.91
C GLU A 360 -48.90 24.00 35.71
N GLU A 361 -49.27 22.76 35.36
CA GLU A 361 -50.31 22.02 36.10
C GLU A 361 -49.84 21.45 37.45
N VAL A 362 -48.54 21.46 37.74
CA VAL A 362 -47.99 21.04 39.05
C VAL A 362 -47.79 22.24 39.99
N ARG A 363 -48.11 23.46 39.56
CA ARG A 363 -47.96 24.70 40.34
C ARG A 363 -49.26 25.48 40.57
N ALA A 364 -50.41 24.96 40.17
CA ALA A 364 -51.73 25.43 40.61
C ALA A 364 -52.31 24.43 41.62
#